data_AF-A0A7G9YFF8-F1
#
_entry.id   AF-A0A7G9YFF8-F1
#
_cell.length_a   1.000
_cell.length_b   1.000
_cell.length_c   1.000
_cell.angle_alpha   90.00
_cell.angle_beta   90.00
_cell.angle_gamma   90.00
#
_symmetry.space_group_name_H-M   'P 1'
#
loop_
_entity.id
_entity.type
_entity.pdbx_description
1 polymer ?
#
loop_
_entity_poly.entity_id
_entity_poly.type
_entity_poly.pdbx_seq_one_letter_code
_entity_poly.pdbx_strand_id
1 'polypeptide(L)' 'MWSAHHTTSQSYVKEICEFGCIGCGICEKNCPEGAIKLLKAVAVIDQEKCTQCGTCIDVCPRNTIVAL' A
#
# COMPACT_ATOMS: atom_id res chain seq x y z
N MET A 1 -3.76 -10.43 26.48
CA MET A 1 -3.17 -11.13 25.32
C MET A 1 -4.19 -11.09 24.20
N TRP A 2 -3.83 -10.46 23.07
CA TRP A 2 -4.66 -10.27 21.85
C TRP A 2 -5.96 -9.46 22.04
N SER A 3 -5.85 -8.16 22.33
CA SER A 3 -7.03 -7.29 22.41
C SER A 3 -6.84 -6.04 21.55
N ALA A 4 -7.67 -5.93 20.51
CA ALA A 4 -8.07 -4.68 19.83
C ALA A 4 -7.09 -3.98 18.85
N HIS A 5 -6.49 -4.70 17.90
CA HIS A 5 -5.61 -4.11 16.88
C HIS A 5 -6.05 -4.30 15.41
N HIS A 6 -7.34 -4.56 15.17
CA HIS A 6 -7.88 -4.79 13.82
C HIS A 6 -8.39 -3.53 13.10
N THR A 7 -7.79 -2.36 13.40
CA THR A 7 -8.08 -1.11 12.67
C THR A 7 -6.80 -0.63 12.01
N THR A 8 -6.60 -1.00 10.75
CA THR A 8 -5.55 -0.44 9.90
C THR A 8 -5.80 1.06 9.71
N SER A 9 -5.33 1.85 10.66
CA SER A 9 -5.26 3.31 10.60
C SER A 9 -3.82 3.71 10.29
N GLN A 10 -3.63 4.81 9.56
CA GLN A 10 -2.30 5.25 9.10
C GLN A 10 -1.29 5.43 10.25
N SER A 11 -1.77 5.88 11.42
CA SER A 11 -0.95 6.09 12.62
C SER A 11 -0.46 4.78 13.24
N TYR A 12 -1.33 3.75 13.28
CA TYR A 12 -1.04 2.49 13.93
C TYR A 12 0.07 1.69 13.22
N VAL A 13 0.06 1.67 11.88
CA VAL A 13 1.09 0.95 11.12
C VAL A 13 2.48 1.53 11.39
N LYS A 14 2.59 2.86 11.54
CA LYS A 14 3.86 3.53 11.82
C LYS A 14 4.42 3.19 13.22
N GLU A 15 3.56 2.87 14.18
CA GLU A 15 3.98 2.50 15.55
C GLU A 15 4.58 1.10 15.63
N ILE A 16 4.28 0.23 14.65
CA ILE A 16 4.65 -1.20 14.68
C ILE A 16 5.66 -1.55 13.60
N CYS A 17 5.51 -0.96 12.41
CA CYS A 17 6.33 -1.26 11.25
C CYS A 17 6.90 0.05 10.70
N GLU A 18 8.20 0.24 10.91
CA GLU A 18 8.94 1.39 10.38
C GLU A 18 8.83 1.50 8.85
N PHE A 19 8.78 0.36 8.17
CA PHE A 19 8.66 0.27 6.71
C PHE A 19 7.24 -0.07 6.24
N GLY A 20 6.22 0.07 7.08
CA GLY A 20 4.86 -0.32 6.73
C GLY A 20 4.20 0.64 5.74
N CYS A 21 3.21 0.14 4.99
CA CYS A 21 2.37 0.97 4.13
C CYS A 21 1.59 1.98 4.99
N ILE A 22 1.68 3.26 4.65
CA ILE A 22 0.99 4.35 5.37
C ILE A 22 -0.28 4.84 4.69
N GLY A 23 -0.75 4.15 3.64
CA GLY A 23 -1.99 4.52 2.96
C GLY A 23 -1.98 5.92 2.32
N CYS A 24 -0.82 6.41 1.84
CA CYS A 24 -0.70 7.75 1.24
C CYS A 24 -1.42 7.91 -0.12
N GLY A 25 -1.69 6.80 -0.81
CA GLY A 25 -2.44 6.80 -2.08
C GLY A 25 -1.66 7.26 -3.30
N ILE A 26 -0.35 7.52 -3.19
CA ILE A 26 0.48 7.94 -4.32
C ILE A 26 0.53 6.84 -5.39
N CYS A 27 0.64 5.58 -4.97
CA CYS A 27 0.63 4.43 -5.88
C CYS A 27 -0.72 4.27 -6.63
N GLU A 28 -1.85 4.50 -5.96
CA GLU A 28 -3.19 4.49 -6.59
C GLU A 28 -3.32 5.57 -7.66
N LYS A 29 -2.87 6.80 -7.37
CA LYS A 29 -2.95 7.93 -8.29
C LYS A 29 -2.07 7.79 -9.53
N ASN A 30 -0.94 7.10 -9.41
CA ASN A 30 0.03 6.96 -10.50
C ASN A 30 -0.08 5.62 -11.24
N CYS A 31 -1.00 4.72 -10.85
CA CYS A 31 -1.18 3.47 -11.56
C CYS A 31 -1.91 3.72 -12.90
N PRO A 32 -1.27 3.47 -14.06
CA PRO A 32 -1.88 3.74 -15.37
C PRO A 32 -3.11 2.85 -15.63
N GLU A 33 -3.08 1.61 -15.14
CA GLU A 33 -4.18 0.63 -15.28
C GLU A 33 -5.27 0.79 -14.22
N GLY A 34 -5.08 1.68 -13.23
CA GLY A 34 -5.99 1.79 -12.09
C GLY A 34 -6.09 0.51 -11.25
N ALA A 35 -5.06 -0.35 -11.30
CA ALA A 35 -5.01 -1.65 -10.64
C ALA A 35 -4.82 -1.56 -9.11
N ILE A 36 -4.52 -0.37 -8.57
CA ILE A 36 -4.24 -0.18 -7.14
C ILE A 36 -5.40 0.56 -6.49
N LYS A 37 -5.87 0.06 -5.34
CA LYS A 37 -6.90 0.69 -4.50
C LYS A 37 -6.46 0.81 -3.05
N LEU A 38 -6.82 1.91 -2.40
CA LEU A 38 -6.67 2.03 -0.95
C LEU A 38 -7.88 1.43 -0.22
N LEU A 39 -7.65 0.34 0.50
CA LEU A 39 -8.65 -0.29 1.36
C LEU A 39 -8.17 -0.23 2.81
N LYS A 40 -8.95 0.44 3.67
CA LYS A 40 -8.66 0.57 5.11
C LYS A 40 -7.20 1.01 5.36
N ALA A 41 -6.77 2.08 4.70
CA ALA A 41 -5.42 2.65 4.79
C ALA A 41 -4.25 1.77 4.31
N VAL A 42 -4.50 0.67 3.59
CA VAL A 42 -3.47 -0.15 2.96
C VAL A 42 -3.71 -0.23 1.45
N ALA A 43 -2.64 -0.21 0.66
CA ALA A 43 -2.72 -0.38 -0.79
C ALA A 43 -2.96 -1.86 -1.13
N VAL A 44 -3.96 -2.12 -1.96
CA VAL A 44 -4.30 -3.44 -2.49
C VAL A 44 -4.15 -3.39 -4.01
N ILE A 45 -3.41 -4.35 -4.55
CA ILE A 45 -3.12 -4.47 -5.98
C ILE A 45 -3.98 -5.59 -6.57
N ASP A 46 -4.77 -5.23 -7.57
CA ASP A 46 -5.51 -6.16 -8.42
C ASP A 46 -4.56 -6.78 -9.45
N GLN A 47 -4.20 -8.05 -9.23
CA GLN A 47 -3.25 -8.76 -10.08
C GLN A 47 -3.80 -9.07 -11.48
N GLU A 48 -5.12 -9.07 -11.67
CA GLU A 48 -5.73 -9.28 -12.98
C GLU A 48 -5.58 -8.04 -13.88
N LYS A 49 -5.50 -6.85 -13.27
CA LYS A 49 -5.27 -5.58 -13.99
C LYS A 49 -3.81 -5.15 -14.02
N CYS A 50 -2.98 -5.69 -13.12
CA CYS A 50 -1.59 -5.27 -12.98
C CYS A 50 -0.74 -5.78 -14.15
N THR A 51 -0.20 -4.86 -14.96
CA THR A 51 0.73 -5.15 -16.05
C THR A 51 2.19 -5.23 -15.61
N GLN A 52 2.46 -5.13 -14.29
CA GLN A 52 3.81 -5.10 -13.72
C GLN A 52 4.69 -3.97 -14.27
N CYS A 53 4.09 -2.82 -14.59
CA CYS A 53 4.79 -1.66 -15.13
C CYS A 53 5.83 -1.01 -14.19
N GLY A 54 5.81 -1.33 -12.90
CA GLY A 54 6.80 -0.83 -11.92
C GLY A 54 6.54 0.58 -11.36
N THR A 55 5.65 1.38 -11.98
CA THR A 55 5.39 2.77 -11.55
C THR A 55 5.07 2.91 -10.06
N CYS A 56 4.31 1.97 -9.50
CA CYS A 56 3.94 2.00 -8.08
C CYS A 56 5.12 1.79 -7.12
N ILE A 57 6.19 1.14 -7.57
CA ILE A 57 7.42 0.92 -6.80
C ILE A 57 8.20 2.23 -6.72
N ASP A 58 8.42 2.89 -7.86
CA ASP A 58 9.21 4.11 -7.96
C ASP A 58 8.63 5.29 -7.17
N VAL A 59 7.29 5.40 -7.14
CA VAL A 59 6.60 6.51 -6.48
C VAL A 59 6.32 6.26 -4.99
N CYS A 60 6.57 5.05 -4.47
CA CYS A 60 6.25 4.72 -3.10
C CYS A 60 7.33 5.28 -2.14
N PRO A 61 7.02 6.30 -1.31
CA PRO A 61 8.03 6.93 -0.45
C PRO A 61 8.51 6.04 0.70
N ARG A 62 7.83 4.91 0.91
CA ARG A 62 8.16 3.92 1.94
C ARG A 62 8.79 2.66 1.36
N ASN A 63 8.90 2.55 0.03
CA ASN A 63 9.45 1.39 -0.68
C ASN A 63 8.84 0.04 -0.23
N THR A 64 7.53 0.02 0.08
CA THR A 64 6.84 -1.16 0.63
C THR A 64 6.27 -2.09 -0.44
N ILE A 65 6.39 -1.71 -1.71
CA ILE A 65 5.89 -2.45 -2.86
C ILE A 65 7.12 -2.98 -3.59
N VAL A 66 7.16 -4.28 -3.87
CA VAL A 66 8.26 -4.96 -4.56
C VAL A 66 7.74 -5.70 -5.77
N ALA A 67 8.56 -5.81 -6.82
CA ALA A 67 8.29 -6.72 -7.92
C ALA A 67 8.59 -8.15 -7.45
N LEU A 68 7.67 -9.08 -7.74
CA LEU A 68 7.85 -10.51 -7.50
C LEU A 68 8.55 -11.18 -8.68
#